data_AF-A0A1Y3YYM4-F1
#
_entry.id   AF-A0A1Y3YYM4-F1
#
_cell.length_a   1.000
_cell.length_b   1.000
_cell.length_c   1.000
_cell.angle_alpha   90.00
_cell.angle_beta   90.00
_cell.angle_gamma   90.00
#
_symmetry.space_group_name_H-M   'P 1'
#
loop_
_entity.id
_entity.type
_entity.pdbx_description
1 polymer ?
#
loop_
_entity_poly.entity_id
_entity_poly.type
_entity_poly.pdbx_seq_one_letter_code
_entity_poly.pdbx_strand_id
1 'polypeptide(L)'
;MADSSKIKDFSRIQNGQDVILSVYQEDNMYIQTTLKTNDPYSIEGKYTPVHPQAFTFYSAEDGKLMEIPFIITADNAADLAAISYDNIKVVNGTGSSTPSISITHFAIAPMTGKTGFYLQVDNAQLETVKKAITTIAFLDCRVMITGPNGRVAYTPVRLIVSSPKCIIKDDQLSLLHTELSAPEFNRQITIDMTHDFYRLGKQNDKTTFEAFENRGLYNSQGEMADADPQFISLGYTTQGKNTTCNVTLKHDATIPAIGTYHMVERLKGYWEYDGKKYPTVCTDLQFQITIK
;
A
#
# COMPACT_ATOMS: atom_id res chain seq x y z
N MET A 1 -30.81 -49.06 10.90
CA MET A 1 -30.72 -47.80 11.65
C MET A 1 -30.12 -46.79 10.70
N ALA A 2 -30.90 -45.80 10.26
CA ALA A 2 -30.41 -44.78 9.34
C ALA A 2 -29.43 -43.88 10.08
N ASP A 3 -28.18 -43.89 9.65
CA ASP A 3 -27.14 -43.00 10.14
C ASP A 3 -27.57 -41.58 9.76
N SER A 4 -28.04 -40.81 10.75
CA SER A 4 -28.39 -39.42 10.53
C SER A 4 -27.12 -38.70 10.09
N SER A 5 -27.04 -38.27 8.84
CA SER A 5 -25.97 -37.40 8.34
C SER A 5 -26.04 -36.06 9.09
N LYS A 6 -25.37 -36.00 10.25
CA LYS A 6 -25.23 -34.78 11.03
C LYS A 6 -24.25 -33.86 10.31
N ILE A 7 -24.77 -32.99 9.44
CA ILE A 7 -24.05 -31.80 8.99
C ILE A 7 -23.82 -30.93 10.24
N LYS A 8 -22.58 -30.87 10.72
CA LYS A 8 -22.23 -30.27 12.02
C LYS A 8 -21.95 -28.76 11.97
N ASP A 9 -21.82 -28.17 10.79
CA ASP A 9 -21.35 -26.79 10.69
C ASP A 9 -21.98 -26.03 9.51
N PHE A 10 -22.93 -25.14 9.82
CA PHE A 10 -23.53 -24.18 8.89
C PHE A 10 -22.80 -22.83 8.88
N SER A 11 -21.71 -22.67 9.65
CA SER A 11 -21.01 -21.37 9.79
C SER A 11 -20.36 -20.86 8.51
N ARG A 12 -20.20 -21.73 7.49
CA ARG A 12 -19.58 -21.41 6.20
C ARG A 12 -20.57 -21.13 5.08
N ILE A 13 -21.87 -21.23 5.34
CA ILE A 13 -22.89 -20.94 4.33
C ILE A 13 -23.23 -19.46 4.40
N GLN A 14 -22.97 -18.73 3.32
CA GLN A 14 -23.24 -17.30 3.21
C GLN A 14 -24.74 -17.04 3.13
N ASN A 15 -25.18 -15.86 3.58
CA ASN A 15 -26.58 -15.50 3.45
C ASN A 15 -26.98 -15.39 1.97
N GLY A 16 -28.09 -16.01 1.59
CA GLY A 16 -28.53 -16.07 0.20
C GLY A 16 -27.79 -17.10 -0.66
N GLN A 17 -26.85 -17.86 -0.09
CA GLN A 17 -26.19 -18.95 -0.80
C GLN A 17 -27.17 -20.10 -1.04
N ASP A 18 -27.16 -20.61 -2.28
CA ASP A 18 -27.89 -21.80 -2.68
C ASP A 18 -27.24 -23.04 -2.05
N VAL A 19 -28.05 -23.82 -1.34
CA VAL A 19 -27.66 -25.10 -0.73
C VAL A 19 -28.41 -26.22 -1.42
N ILE A 20 -27.66 -27.16 -2.01
CA ILE A 20 -28.25 -28.32 -2.66
C ILE A 20 -28.44 -29.42 -1.61
N LEU A 21 -29.69 -29.74 -1.29
CA LEU A 21 -30.03 -30.91 -0.50
C LEU A 21 -30.22 -32.09 -1.46
N SER A 22 -29.38 -33.11 -1.34
CA SER A 22 -29.48 -34.36 -2.11
C SER A 22 -29.87 -35.50 -1.19
N VAL A 23 -30.94 -36.22 -1.52
CA VAL A 23 -31.38 -37.43 -0.80
C VAL A 23 -31.13 -38.63 -1.71
N TYR A 24 -30.34 -39.59 -1.23
CA TYR A 24 -29.99 -40.81 -1.97
C TYR A 24 -30.79 -42.01 -1.42
N GLN A 25 -31.30 -42.85 -2.33
CA GLN A 25 -31.86 -44.17 -2.01
C GLN A 25 -30.83 -45.27 -2.32
N GLU A 26 -31.06 -46.47 -1.78
CA GLU A 26 -30.15 -47.63 -1.89
C GLU A 26 -29.81 -48.03 -3.34
N ASP A 27 -30.68 -47.69 -4.31
CA ASP A 27 -30.51 -48.00 -5.74
C ASP A 27 -29.79 -46.90 -6.55
N ASN A 28 -28.98 -46.05 -5.93
CA ASN A 28 -28.32 -44.90 -6.58
C ASN A 28 -29.26 -43.84 -7.18
N MET A 29 -30.58 -43.95 -6.96
CA MET A 29 -31.53 -42.89 -7.27
C MET A 29 -31.39 -41.76 -6.26
N TYR A 30 -31.46 -40.52 -6.73
CA TYR A 30 -31.42 -39.36 -5.85
C TYR A 30 -32.43 -38.28 -6.27
N ILE A 31 -32.93 -37.54 -5.29
CA ILE A 31 -33.72 -36.32 -5.49
C ILE A 31 -32.88 -35.15 -4.97
N GLN A 32 -32.80 -34.08 -5.76
CA GLN A 32 -32.18 -32.82 -5.34
C GLN A 32 -33.23 -31.72 -5.22
N THR A 33 -33.03 -30.85 -4.23
CA THR A 33 -33.70 -29.57 -4.17
C THR A 33 -32.70 -28.49 -3.78
N THR A 34 -32.89 -27.29 -4.33
CA THR A 34 -32.09 -26.12 -3.98
C THR A 34 -32.83 -25.32 -2.92
N LEU A 35 -32.19 -25.16 -1.77
CA LEU A 35 -32.66 -24.33 -0.67
C LEU A 35 -31.91 -23.01 -0.70
N LYS A 36 -32.62 -21.89 -0.56
CA LYS A 36 -31.98 -20.60 -0.27
C LYS A 36 -31.84 -20.43 1.22
N THR A 37 -30.63 -20.14 1.67
CA THR A 37 -30.42 -19.76 3.07
C THR A 37 -30.81 -18.29 3.26
N ASN A 38 -31.66 -18.05 4.25
CA ASN A 38 -31.98 -16.70 4.72
C ASN A 38 -31.58 -16.61 6.18
N ASP A 39 -30.45 -15.96 6.46
CA ASP A 39 -30.03 -15.62 7.81
C ASP A 39 -30.44 -14.17 8.10
N PRO A 40 -31.57 -13.93 8.81
CA PRO A 40 -32.03 -12.58 9.14
C PRO A 40 -31.04 -11.84 10.05
N TYR A 41 -30.09 -12.56 10.65
CA TYR A 41 -29.05 -12.04 11.52
C TYR A 41 -27.72 -11.82 10.80
N SER A 42 -27.61 -12.14 9.51
CA SER A 42 -26.38 -11.93 8.75
C SER A 42 -25.96 -10.46 8.79
N ILE A 43 -24.65 -10.27 8.83
CA ILE A 43 -24.00 -8.96 8.72
C ILE A 43 -23.09 -8.87 7.49
N GLU A 44 -23.14 -9.86 6.61
CA GLU A 44 -22.40 -9.84 5.34
C GLU A 44 -22.84 -8.64 4.49
N GLY A 45 -21.88 -7.92 3.93
CA GLY A 45 -22.13 -6.72 3.12
C GLY A 45 -22.63 -5.49 3.88
N LYS A 46 -22.97 -5.60 5.18
CA LYS A 46 -23.46 -4.45 5.97
C LYS A 46 -22.38 -3.41 6.24
N TYR A 47 -21.13 -3.84 6.35
CA TYR A 47 -19.99 -2.99 6.69
C TYR A 47 -18.97 -2.99 5.56
N THR A 48 -18.50 -1.80 5.18
CA THR A 48 -17.48 -1.60 4.17
C THR A 48 -16.28 -0.84 4.76
N PRO A 49 -15.07 -1.44 4.80
CA PRO A 49 -13.85 -0.73 5.14
C PRO A 49 -13.42 0.16 3.96
N VAL A 50 -13.21 1.44 4.24
CA VAL A 50 -12.66 2.42 3.33
C VAL A 50 -11.25 2.78 3.79
N HIS A 51 -10.27 2.63 2.91
CA HIS A 51 -8.85 2.79 3.23
C HIS A 51 -8.06 3.24 2.00
N PRO A 52 -6.86 3.83 2.18
CA PRO A 52 -5.93 4.00 1.08
C PRO A 52 -5.38 2.63 0.64
N GLN A 53 -5.06 2.50 -0.64
CA GLN A 53 -4.59 1.23 -1.18
C GLN A 53 -3.08 1.03 -0.99
N ALA A 54 -2.31 2.11 -0.92
CA ALA A 54 -0.86 2.05 -0.85
C ALA A 54 -0.30 2.99 0.20
N PHE A 55 0.82 2.60 0.80
CA PHE A 55 1.54 3.43 1.77
C PHE A 55 3.02 3.07 1.89
N THR A 56 3.82 4.00 2.40
CA THR A 56 5.16 3.70 2.88
C THR A 56 5.11 3.21 4.31
N PHE A 57 5.86 2.19 4.72
CA PHE A 57 5.70 1.62 6.07
C PHE A 57 6.39 2.43 7.20
N TYR A 58 7.26 3.39 6.85
CA TYR A 58 7.72 4.47 7.72
C TYR A 58 7.96 5.74 6.89
N SER A 59 8.16 6.85 7.57
CA SER A 59 8.46 8.16 7.00
C SER A 59 9.95 8.31 6.73
N ALA A 60 10.33 8.67 5.49
CA ALA A 60 11.71 9.00 5.15
C ALA A 60 12.23 10.24 5.90
N GLU A 61 11.33 11.09 6.40
CA GLU A 61 11.68 12.35 7.05
C GLU A 61 12.18 12.19 8.47
N ASP A 62 11.45 11.44 9.29
CA ASP A 62 11.69 11.33 10.72
C ASP A 62 11.74 9.88 11.23
N GLY A 63 11.62 8.91 10.33
CA GLY A 63 11.66 7.48 10.67
C GLY A 63 10.41 6.98 11.39
N LYS A 64 9.39 7.81 11.59
CA LYS A 64 8.16 7.40 12.27
C LYS A 64 7.37 6.41 11.42
N LEU A 65 6.71 5.46 12.09
CA LEU A 65 5.81 4.52 11.43
C LEU A 65 4.63 5.27 10.81
N MET A 66 4.20 4.81 9.64
CA MET A 66 3.03 5.38 8.98
C MET A 66 1.77 4.67 9.47
N GLU A 67 0.77 5.45 9.86
CA GLU A 67 -0.51 4.98 10.39
C GLU A 67 -1.59 5.05 9.31
N ILE A 68 -2.06 3.89 8.87
CA ILE A 68 -2.95 3.79 7.72
C ILE A 68 -4.39 3.66 8.17
N PRO A 69 -5.28 4.61 7.82
CA PRO A 69 -6.65 4.59 8.29
C PRO A 69 -7.48 3.52 7.58
N PHE A 70 -8.23 2.76 8.38
CA PHE A 70 -9.32 1.90 7.96
C PHE A 70 -10.61 2.40 8.58
N ILE A 71 -11.44 3.07 7.78
CA ILE A 71 -12.69 3.66 8.22
C ILE A 71 -13.82 2.69 7.87
N ILE A 72 -14.55 2.20 8.87
CA ILE A 72 -15.70 1.32 8.63
C ILE A 72 -16.92 2.20 8.35
N THR A 73 -17.63 1.86 7.28
CA THR A 73 -18.88 2.50 6.87
C THR A 73 -19.99 1.46 6.81
N ALA A 74 -21.24 1.90 6.93
CA ALA A 74 -22.43 1.09 6.74
C ALA A 74 -23.54 1.96 6.14
N ASP A 75 -24.46 1.35 5.39
CA ASP A 75 -25.59 2.07 4.79
C ASP A 75 -26.55 2.62 5.86
N ASN A 76 -26.65 1.94 7.00
CA ASN A 76 -27.46 2.34 8.14
C ASN A 76 -26.57 2.81 9.30
N ALA A 77 -26.77 4.05 9.74
CA ALA A 77 -26.04 4.62 10.87
C ALA A 77 -26.21 3.84 12.18
N ALA A 78 -27.36 3.18 12.38
CA ALA A 78 -27.60 2.36 13.56
C ALA A 78 -26.74 1.10 13.58
N ASP A 79 -26.47 0.50 12.42
CA ASP A 79 -25.58 -0.66 12.32
C ASP A 79 -24.13 -0.25 12.67
N LEU A 80 -23.68 0.89 12.15
CA LEU A 80 -22.35 1.41 12.45
C LEU A 80 -22.18 1.77 13.94
N ALA A 81 -23.20 2.31 14.57
CA ALA A 81 -23.20 2.63 16.00
C ALA A 81 -23.22 1.39 16.91
N ALA A 82 -23.62 0.23 16.37
CA ALA A 82 -23.72 -1.01 17.12
C ALA A 82 -22.40 -1.79 17.21
N ILE A 83 -21.36 -1.38 16.48
CA ILE A 83 -20.02 -1.99 16.54
C ILE A 83 -19.00 -1.04 17.17
N SER A 84 -18.06 -1.62 17.91
CA SER A 84 -16.93 -0.92 18.53
C SER A 84 -15.60 -1.42 17.96
N TYR A 85 -14.50 -0.77 18.32
CA TYR A 85 -13.16 -1.22 17.93
C TYR A 85 -12.88 -2.68 18.34
N ASP A 86 -13.34 -3.11 19.51
CA ASP A 86 -13.11 -4.48 20.02
C ASP A 86 -13.79 -5.55 19.16
N ASN A 87 -14.76 -5.15 18.34
CA ASN A 87 -15.44 -6.01 17.39
C ASN A 87 -14.66 -6.19 16.08
N ILE A 88 -13.58 -5.42 15.86
CA ILE A 88 -12.83 -5.37 14.61
C ILE A 88 -11.49 -6.09 14.80
N LYS A 89 -11.18 -7.00 13.88
CA LYS A 89 -9.86 -7.62 13.77
C LYS A 89 -9.39 -7.61 12.33
N VAL A 90 -8.08 -7.71 12.13
CA VAL A 90 -7.51 -7.95 10.80
C VAL A 90 -6.80 -9.29 10.82
N VAL A 91 -7.16 -10.16 9.88
CA VAL A 91 -6.61 -11.52 9.77
C VAL A 91 -5.98 -11.70 8.40
N ASN A 92 -5.12 -12.72 8.26
CA ASN A 92 -4.47 -13.02 6.98
C ASN A 92 -5.51 -13.40 5.91
N GLY A 93 -5.28 -12.92 4.69
CA GLY A 93 -6.02 -13.32 3.51
C GLY A 93 -5.55 -14.67 2.98
N THR A 94 -6.39 -15.28 2.13
CA THR A 94 -6.01 -16.46 1.35
C THR A 94 -5.19 -16.01 0.15
N GLY A 95 -3.86 -16.13 0.23
CA GLY A 95 -2.97 -15.95 -0.92
C GLY A 95 -1.96 -14.81 -0.84
N SER A 96 -1.45 -14.44 0.35
CA SER A 96 -0.39 -13.42 0.48
C SER A 96 0.80 -13.78 -0.42
N SER A 97 0.88 -13.15 -1.58
CA SER A 97 1.82 -13.50 -2.65
C SER A 97 3.12 -12.71 -2.48
N THR A 98 3.82 -12.90 -1.35
CA THR A 98 5.27 -12.66 -1.18
C THR A 98 5.67 -13.18 0.22
N PRO A 99 6.62 -14.11 0.37
CA PRO A 99 6.53 -15.14 1.42
C PRO A 99 7.02 -14.73 2.82
N SER A 100 7.39 -13.47 3.08
CA SER A 100 8.05 -13.08 4.33
C SER A 100 7.28 -12.09 5.21
N ILE A 101 6.18 -11.50 4.71
CA ILE A 101 5.34 -10.60 5.50
C ILE A 101 3.88 -11.06 5.50
N SER A 102 3.19 -10.78 6.58
CA SER A 102 1.78 -11.12 6.81
C SER A 102 1.21 -10.12 7.81
N ILE A 103 -0.11 -10.15 8.05
CA ILE A 103 -0.76 -9.22 8.99
C ILE A 103 -0.18 -9.30 10.41
N THR A 104 0.46 -10.42 10.77
CA THR A 104 1.10 -10.60 12.08
C THR A 104 2.29 -9.67 12.32
N HIS A 105 2.81 -9.00 11.27
CA HIS A 105 3.86 -8.00 11.39
C HIS A 105 3.31 -6.58 11.59
N PHE A 106 1.99 -6.46 11.67
CA PHE A 106 1.28 -5.20 11.78
C PHE A 106 0.42 -5.19 13.04
N ALA A 107 0.27 -4.00 13.61
CA ALA A 107 -0.59 -3.73 14.73
C ALA A 107 -1.75 -2.83 14.28
N ILE A 108 -2.90 -2.99 14.93
CA ILE A 108 -4.03 -2.07 14.79
C ILE A 108 -4.21 -1.24 16.06
N ALA A 109 -4.67 0.00 15.90
CA ALA A 109 -4.98 0.92 16.98
C ALA A 109 -6.32 1.61 16.72
N PRO A 110 -7.11 1.96 17.76
CA PRO A 110 -8.39 2.61 17.57
C PRO A 110 -8.25 4.01 16.97
N MET A 111 -9.22 4.41 16.15
CA MET A 111 -9.32 5.78 15.64
C MET A 111 -10.17 6.66 16.57
N THR A 112 -9.76 7.91 16.75
CA THR A 112 -10.59 8.92 17.42
C THR A 112 -11.60 9.52 16.45
N GLY A 113 -12.88 9.57 16.85
CA GLY A 113 -13.95 10.28 16.14
C GLY A 113 -14.57 9.55 14.95
N LYS A 114 -14.07 8.37 14.55
CA LYS A 114 -14.67 7.51 13.51
C LYS A 114 -14.61 6.04 13.93
N THR A 115 -15.58 5.23 13.51
CA THR A 115 -15.54 3.78 13.69
C THR A 115 -14.51 3.19 12.74
N GLY A 116 -13.44 2.62 13.28
CA GLY A 116 -12.32 2.17 12.48
C GLY A 116 -11.05 1.95 13.28
N PHE A 117 -9.94 1.76 12.58
CA PHE A 117 -8.63 1.56 13.16
C PHE A 117 -7.53 2.13 12.27
N TYR A 118 -6.38 2.43 12.85
CA TYR A 118 -5.14 2.61 12.12
C TYR A 118 -4.40 1.27 12.04
N LEU A 119 -3.85 0.95 10.88
CA LEU A 119 -2.92 -0.14 10.66
C LEU A 119 -1.52 0.43 10.52
N GLN A 120 -0.55 -0.11 11.27
CA GLN A 120 0.86 0.23 11.11
C GLN A 120 1.71 -1.00 11.33
N VAL A 121 2.98 -0.95 10.91
CA VAL A 121 3.94 -2.02 11.25
C VAL A 121 4.07 -2.10 12.76
N ASP A 122 4.10 -3.31 13.32
CA ASP A 122 4.45 -3.49 14.72
C ASP A 122 5.91 -3.04 14.91
N ASN A 123 6.16 -2.15 15.86
CA ASN A 123 7.50 -1.61 16.12
C ASN A 123 8.54 -2.73 16.37
N ALA A 124 8.15 -3.84 16.99
CA ALA A 124 9.02 -4.99 17.22
C ALA A 124 9.38 -5.75 15.92
N GLN A 125 8.60 -5.57 14.86
CA GLN A 125 8.74 -6.24 13.56
C GLN A 125 9.32 -5.32 12.47
N LEU A 126 9.58 -4.05 12.77
CA LEU A 126 10.04 -3.06 11.78
C LEU A 126 11.28 -3.50 11.01
N GLU A 127 12.29 -4.04 11.70
CA GLU A 127 13.52 -4.51 11.04
C GLU A 127 13.29 -5.73 10.15
N THR A 128 12.36 -6.62 10.51
CA THR A 128 11.92 -7.72 9.67
C THR A 128 11.25 -7.20 8.40
N VAL A 129 10.35 -6.23 8.54
CA VAL A 129 9.65 -5.60 7.42
C VAL A 129 10.62 -4.85 6.50
N LYS A 130 11.58 -4.09 7.04
CA LYS A 130 12.63 -3.41 6.26
C LYS A 130 13.46 -4.37 5.42
N LYS A 131 13.83 -5.52 5.98
CA LYS A 131 14.59 -6.55 5.25
C LYS A 131 13.77 -7.24 4.16
N ALA A 132 12.48 -7.44 4.42
CA ALA A 132 11.58 -8.12 3.50
C ALA A 132 11.10 -7.23 2.34
N ILE A 133 10.84 -5.94 2.60
CA ILE A 133 10.28 -5.01 1.63
C ILE A 133 11.36 -4.02 1.20
N THR A 134 12.13 -4.38 0.18
CA THR A 134 13.14 -3.48 -0.40
C THR A 134 12.53 -2.41 -1.30
N THR A 135 11.44 -2.75 -2.00
CA THR A 135 10.72 -1.81 -2.89
C THR A 135 9.22 -1.80 -2.59
N ILE A 136 8.53 -2.92 -2.77
CA ILE A 136 7.08 -3.06 -2.66
C ILE A 136 6.74 -4.49 -2.23
N ALA A 137 5.66 -4.66 -1.47
CA ALA A 137 5.03 -5.93 -1.21
C ALA A 137 3.50 -5.79 -1.22
N PHE A 138 2.81 -6.89 -1.52
CA PHE A 138 1.35 -6.94 -1.50
C PHE A 138 0.89 -7.66 -0.24
N LEU A 139 0.07 -6.98 0.56
CA LEU A 139 -0.50 -7.53 1.79
C LEU A 139 -1.96 -7.87 1.56
N ASP A 140 -2.24 -9.16 1.42
CA ASP A 140 -3.61 -9.69 1.38
C ASP A 140 -4.08 -10.00 2.80
N CYS A 141 -5.11 -9.27 3.25
CA CYS A 141 -5.73 -9.44 4.55
C CYS A 141 -7.25 -9.47 4.46
N ARG A 142 -7.91 -9.71 5.59
CA ARG A 142 -9.36 -9.62 5.72
C ARG A 142 -9.68 -8.79 6.96
N VAL A 143 -10.53 -7.79 6.80
CA VAL A 143 -11.13 -7.09 7.93
C VAL A 143 -12.30 -7.93 8.42
N MET A 144 -12.19 -8.40 9.65
CA MET A 144 -13.18 -9.20 10.35
C MET A 144 -13.97 -8.29 11.29
N ILE A 145 -15.29 -8.27 11.14
CA ILE A 145 -16.20 -7.50 12.01
C ILE A 145 -17.17 -8.47 12.67
N THR A 146 -17.25 -8.42 14.00
CA THR A 146 -18.22 -9.19 14.79
C THR A 146 -19.40 -8.31 15.18
N GLY A 147 -20.59 -8.60 14.68
CA GLY A 147 -21.80 -7.86 15.00
C GLY A 147 -22.30 -8.12 16.43
N PRO A 148 -23.29 -7.35 16.92
CA PRO A 148 -23.84 -7.46 18.28
C PRO A 148 -24.41 -8.84 18.63
N ASN A 149 -24.85 -9.59 17.62
CA ASN A 149 -25.40 -10.94 17.74
C ASN A 149 -24.33 -12.04 17.63
N GLY A 150 -23.04 -11.68 17.63
CA GLY A 150 -21.92 -12.62 17.51
C GLY A 150 -21.66 -13.13 16.09
N ARG A 151 -22.42 -12.69 15.08
CA ARG A 151 -22.14 -13.02 13.67
C ARG A 151 -20.89 -12.30 13.20
N VAL A 152 -20.15 -12.93 12.29
CA VAL A 152 -18.88 -12.41 11.78
C VAL A 152 -18.99 -12.20 10.27
N ALA A 153 -18.58 -11.02 9.81
CA ALA A 153 -18.36 -10.74 8.39
C ALA A 153 -16.87 -10.55 8.11
N TYR A 154 -16.44 -10.99 6.93
CA TYR A 154 -15.07 -10.79 6.45
C TYR A 154 -15.11 -9.97 5.16
N THR A 155 -14.35 -8.89 5.14
CA THR A 155 -14.11 -8.13 3.90
C THR A 155 -12.67 -8.34 3.45
N PRO A 156 -12.43 -8.92 2.25
CA PRO A 156 -11.08 -9.06 1.72
C PRO A 156 -10.50 -7.68 1.38
N VAL A 157 -9.23 -7.49 1.71
CA VAL A 157 -8.49 -6.27 1.46
C VAL A 157 -7.11 -6.62 0.92
N ARG A 158 -6.67 -5.86 -0.09
CA ARG A 158 -5.30 -5.91 -0.61
C ARG A 158 -4.66 -4.54 -0.47
N LEU A 159 -3.53 -4.48 0.24
CA LEU A 159 -2.72 -3.28 0.38
C LEU A 159 -1.40 -3.42 -0.37
N ILE A 160 -0.86 -2.27 -0.75
CA ILE A 160 0.49 -2.11 -1.26
C ILE A 160 1.34 -1.46 -0.17
N VAL A 161 2.36 -2.18 0.27
CA VAL A 161 3.28 -1.72 1.30
C VAL A 161 4.62 -1.44 0.65
N SER A 162 5.12 -0.21 0.76
CA SER A 162 6.31 0.24 0.01
C SER A 162 7.42 0.72 0.93
N SER A 163 8.66 0.46 0.52
CA SER A 163 9.83 1.08 1.15
C SER A 163 9.82 2.59 0.88
N PRO A 164 10.07 3.44 1.89
CA PRO A 164 10.22 4.88 1.71
C PRO A 164 11.57 5.26 1.09
N LYS A 165 12.41 4.30 0.71
CA LYS A 165 13.60 4.52 -0.10
C LYS A 165 13.37 3.95 -1.50
N CYS A 166 13.42 4.82 -2.51
CA CYS A 166 13.33 4.46 -3.93
C CYS A 166 14.66 4.75 -4.60
N ILE A 167 15.35 3.75 -5.15
CA ILE A 167 16.50 4.01 -6.02
C ILE A 167 16.03 3.91 -7.46
N ILE A 168 16.11 5.04 -8.17
CA ILE A 168 15.76 5.15 -9.58
C ILE A 168 17.05 5.01 -10.38
N LYS A 169 17.08 4.02 -11.27
CA LYS A 169 18.23 3.71 -12.10
C LYS A 169 17.83 3.84 -13.56
N ASP A 170 18.65 4.56 -14.32
CA ASP A 170 18.57 4.65 -15.76
C ASP A 170 20.00 4.73 -16.31
N ASP A 171 20.30 3.97 -17.36
CA ASP A 171 21.66 3.94 -17.93
C ASP A 171 22.09 5.31 -18.46
N GLN A 172 21.14 6.17 -18.84
CA GLN A 172 21.41 7.52 -19.33
C GLN A 172 21.84 8.50 -18.22
N LEU A 173 21.70 8.12 -16.95
CA LEU A 173 22.28 8.81 -15.79
C LEU A 173 23.75 8.43 -15.54
N SER A 174 24.36 7.65 -16.43
CA SER A 174 25.81 7.47 -16.49
C SER A 174 26.43 8.54 -17.40
N LEU A 175 27.27 9.40 -16.82
CA LEU A 175 27.89 10.54 -17.49
C LEU A 175 29.41 10.38 -17.50
N LEU A 176 30.06 10.85 -18.56
CA LEU A 176 31.51 11.03 -18.53
C LEU A 176 31.83 12.37 -17.88
N HIS A 177 32.82 12.40 -16.99
CA HIS A 177 33.25 13.64 -16.33
C HIS A 177 33.69 14.69 -17.36
N THR A 178 34.33 14.26 -18.45
CA THR A 178 34.76 15.14 -19.55
C THR A 178 33.60 15.76 -20.31
N GLU A 179 32.50 15.02 -20.51
CA GLU A 179 31.28 15.55 -21.14
C GLU A 179 30.63 16.60 -20.24
N LEU A 180 30.42 16.26 -18.97
CA LEU A 180 29.75 17.15 -18.01
C LEU A 180 30.53 18.45 -17.78
N SER A 181 31.87 18.40 -17.91
CA SER A 181 32.76 19.56 -17.78
C SER A 181 32.74 20.52 -18.98
N ALA A 182 32.16 20.11 -20.12
CA ALA A 182 32.12 20.95 -21.31
C ALA A 182 31.05 22.05 -21.16
N PRO A 183 31.37 23.35 -21.32
CA PRO A 183 30.43 24.46 -21.07
C PRO A 183 29.11 24.38 -21.87
N GLU A 184 29.13 23.75 -23.04
CA GLU A 184 27.99 23.54 -23.92
C GLU A 184 27.14 22.30 -23.57
N PHE A 185 27.56 21.51 -22.59
CA PHE A 185 26.88 20.27 -22.23
C PHE A 185 25.46 20.55 -21.75
N ASN A 186 24.50 19.92 -22.43
CA ASN A 186 23.10 19.90 -22.07
C ASN A 186 22.48 18.60 -22.59
N ARG A 187 21.97 17.78 -21.67
CA ARG A 187 21.32 16.51 -21.96
C ARG A 187 19.96 16.49 -21.28
N GLN A 188 18.94 16.14 -22.05
CA GLN A 188 17.59 15.92 -21.54
C GLN A 188 17.24 14.46 -21.71
N ILE A 189 16.74 13.85 -20.63
CA ILE A 189 16.26 12.47 -20.63
C ILE A 189 14.88 12.42 -19.98
N THR A 190 14.06 11.47 -20.42
CA THR A 190 12.76 11.21 -19.81
C THR A 190 12.78 9.81 -19.22
N ILE A 191 12.57 9.71 -17.91
CA ILE A 191 12.50 8.45 -17.18
C ILE A 191 11.04 8.12 -16.92
N ASP A 192 10.61 6.90 -17.25
CA ASP A 192 9.29 6.40 -16.88
C ASP A 192 9.28 5.98 -15.40
N MET A 193 8.45 6.67 -14.61
CA MET A 193 8.29 6.45 -13.18
C MET A 193 6.91 5.90 -12.84
N THR A 194 6.17 5.40 -13.83
CA THR A 194 4.80 4.91 -13.67
C THR A 194 4.74 3.79 -12.63
N HIS A 195 5.70 2.87 -12.64
CA HIS A 195 5.76 1.78 -11.66
C HIS A 195 6.14 2.29 -10.25
N ASP A 196 7.04 3.27 -10.16
CA ASP A 196 7.44 3.88 -8.88
C ASP A 196 6.30 4.65 -8.23
N PHE A 197 5.46 5.32 -9.01
CA PHE A 197 4.28 6.02 -8.49
C PHE A 197 3.10 5.06 -8.26
N TYR A 198 3.00 3.97 -9.02
CA TYR A 198 2.02 2.90 -8.79
C TYR A 198 2.14 2.35 -7.37
N ARG A 199 3.36 2.11 -6.89
CA ARG A 199 3.60 1.58 -5.53
C ARG A 199 3.34 2.60 -4.41
N LEU A 200 3.23 3.88 -4.75
CA LEU A 200 2.91 4.98 -3.84
C LEU A 200 1.41 5.35 -3.85
N GLY A 201 0.59 4.61 -4.62
CA GLY A 201 -0.87 4.75 -4.59
C GLY A 201 -1.47 5.57 -5.72
N LYS A 202 -0.69 5.91 -6.76
CA LYS A 202 -1.18 6.72 -7.89
C LYS A 202 -2.23 6.03 -8.78
N GLN A 203 -2.49 4.74 -8.61
CA GLN A 203 -3.38 3.93 -9.46
C GLN A 203 -4.81 4.43 -9.58
N ASN A 204 -5.34 5.05 -8.52
CA ASN A 204 -6.77 5.27 -8.35
C ASN A 204 -7.11 6.73 -7.99
N ASP A 205 -6.18 7.67 -8.21
CA ASP A 205 -6.31 9.11 -7.91
C ASP A 205 -6.74 9.47 -6.47
N LYS A 206 -6.70 8.49 -5.55
CA LYS A 206 -7.06 8.68 -4.14
C LYS A 206 -5.91 9.25 -3.31
N THR A 207 -4.67 9.00 -3.71
CA THR A 207 -3.49 9.61 -3.09
C THR A 207 -3.16 10.91 -3.81
N THR A 208 -3.13 12.00 -3.05
CA THR A 208 -2.64 13.29 -3.51
C THR A 208 -1.18 13.44 -3.09
N PHE A 209 -0.34 13.87 -4.02
CA PHE A 209 1.06 14.16 -3.75
C PHE A 209 1.27 15.65 -3.56
N GLU A 210 2.10 15.99 -2.59
CA GLU A 210 2.55 17.35 -2.32
C GLU A 210 3.73 17.70 -3.24
N ALA A 211 4.22 18.94 -3.14
CA ALA A 211 5.41 19.36 -3.88
C ALA A 211 6.64 18.54 -3.46
N PHE A 212 7.52 18.30 -4.42
CA PHE A 212 8.80 17.65 -4.18
C PHE A 212 9.73 18.59 -3.41
N GLU A 213 10.37 18.06 -2.36
CA GLU A 213 11.39 18.80 -1.61
C GLU A 213 12.78 18.33 -2.07
N ASN A 214 13.60 19.23 -2.62
CA ASN A 214 14.99 18.92 -2.92
C ASN A 214 15.75 18.66 -1.61
N ARG A 215 16.43 17.51 -1.53
CA ARG A 215 17.26 17.13 -0.38
C ARG A 215 18.76 17.25 -0.68
N GLY A 216 19.14 17.45 -1.93
CA GLY A 216 20.51 17.57 -2.41
C GLY A 216 21.05 16.30 -3.06
N LEU A 217 22.32 16.40 -3.44
CA LEU A 217 23.15 15.33 -3.96
C LEU A 217 23.92 14.66 -2.82
N TYR A 218 23.86 13.33 -2.76
CA TYR A 218 24.59 12.53 -1.78
C TYR A 218 25.54 11.57 -2.48
N ASN A 219 26.71 11.32 -1.89
CA ASN A 219 27.65 10.31 -2.39
C ASN A 219 27.20 8.89 -2.01
N SER A 220 27.94 7.87 -2.48
CA SER A 220 27.66 6.46 -2.18
C SER A 220 27.72 6.09 -0.69
N GLN A 221 28.38 6.91 0.13
CA GLN A 221 28.49 6.75 1.58
C GLN A 221 27.31 7.39 2.33
N GLY A 222 26.43 8.12 1.61
CA GLY A 222 25.30 8.84 2.19
C GLY A 222 25.66 10.22 2.76
N GLU A 223 26.84 10.74 2.44
CA GLU A 223 27.27 12.08 2.81
C GLU A 223 26.82 13.09 1.77
N MET A 224 26.39 14.27 2.20
CA MET A 224 25.95 15.33 1.29
C MET A 224 27.15 15.88 0.52
N ALA A 225 27.09 15.77 -0.81
CA ALA A 225 28.07 16.32 -1.72
C ALA A 225 27.71 17.75 -2.14
N ASP A 226 26.42 18.00 -2.38
CA ASP A 226 25.89 19.32 -2.74
C ASP A 226 24.44 19.44 -2.23
N ALA A 227 24.09 20.55 -1.59
CA ALA A 227 22.73 20.78 -1.10
C ALA A 227 21.77 21.22 -2.22
N ASP A 228 22.28 21.84 -3.29
CA ASP A 228 21.49 22.36 -4.40
C ASP A 228 22.26 22.25 -5.73
N PRO A 229 22.40 21.02 -6.26
CA PRO A 229 23.22 20.76 -7.43
C PRO A 229 22.66 21.41 -8.70
N GLN A 230 23.34 22.44 -9.20
CA GLN A 230 22.87 23.21 -10.36
C GLN A 230 23.00 22.46 -11.68
N PHE A 231 23.81 21.39 -11.73
CA PHE A 231 24.03 20.58 -12.93
C PHE A 231 22.84 19.66 -13.25
N ILE A 232 21.91 19.44 -12.32
CA ILE A 232 20.75 18.57 -12.50
C ILE A 232 19.44 19.27 -12.12
N SER A 233 18.41 19.09 -12.95
CA SER A 233 17.04 19.53 -12.66
C SER A 233 16.07 18.39 -12.95
N LEU A 234 15.07 18.24 -12.08
CA LEU A 234 14.04 17.21 -12.17
C LEU A 234 12.67 17.86 -12.40
N GLY A 235 11.93 17.37 -13.40
CA GLY A 235 10.62 17.90 -13.78
C GLY A 235 9.60 16.79 -13.96
N TYR A 236 8.63 16.70 -13.07
CA TYR A 236 7.63 15.62 -13.09
C TYR A 236 6.43 15.99 -13.95
N THR A 237 6.00 15.05 -14.79
CA THR A 237 4.74 15.13 -15.51
C THR A 237 3.89 13.93 -15.14
N THR A 238 2.65 14.19 -14.73
CA THR A 238 1.71 13.14 -14.37
C THR A 238 0.44 13.29 -15.17
N GLN A 239 0.05 12.23 -15.89
CA GLN A 239 -1.19 12.17 -16.68
C GLN A 239 -1.91 10.86 -16.38
N GLY A 240 -3.03 10.94 -15.65
CA GLY A 240 -3.73 9.77 -15.15
C GLY A 240 -2.81 8.90 -14.29
N LYS A 241 -2.59 7.65 -14.71
CA LYS A 241 -1.71 6.69 -14.02
C LYS A 241 -0.24 6.82 -14.42
N ASN A 242 0.06 7.47 -15.54
CA ASN A 242 1.42 7.56 -16.07
C ASN A 242 2.15 8.71 -15.40
N THR A 243 3.38 8.45 -14.95
CA THR A 243 4.26 9.46 -14.37
C THR A 243 5.62 9.37 -15.03
N THR A 244 6.12 10.49 -15.53
CA THR A 244 7.48 10.60 -16.06
C THR A 244 8.24 11.70 -15.34
N CYS A 245 9.56 11.55 -15.27
CA CYS A 245 10.46 12.60 -14.84
C CYS A 245 11.37 13.00 -15.99
N ASN A 246 11.32 14.27 -16.37
CA ASN A 246 12.27 14.88 -17.28
C ASN A 246 13.47 15.32 -16.45
N VAL A 247 14.62 14.70 -16.71
CA VAL A 247 15.88 15.07 -16.09
C VAL A 247 16.67 15.91 -17.08
N THR A 248 17.04 17.13 -16.67
CA THR A 248 17.96 17.97 -17.42
C THR A 248 19.31 17.95 -16.71
N LEU A 249 20.35 17.57 -17.45
CA LEU A 249 21.74 17.57 -16.99
C LEU A 249 22.50 18.60 -17.82
N LYS A 250 23.19 19.52 -17.16
CA LYS A 250 23.93 20.60 -17.83
C LYS A 250 25.27 20.84 -17.14
N HIS A 251 26.16 21.53 -17.84
CA HIS A 251 27.39 22.02 -17.23
C HIS A 251 27.12 22.87 -15.99
N ASP A 252 27.99 22.71 -14.99
CA ASP A 252 28.07 23.58 -13.82
C ASP A 252 29.54 23.84 -13.46
N ALA A 253 29.82 24.94 -12.76
CA ALA A 253 31.17 25.26 -12.32
C ALA A 253 31.69 24.30 -11.22
N THR A 254 30.78 23.66 -10.49
CA THR A 254 31.05 22.78 -9.34
C THR A 254 30.60 21.35 -9.61
N ILE A 255 31.20 20.73 -10.64
CA ILE A 255 30.91 19.34 -10.99
C ILE A 255 31.48 18.38 -9.93
N PRO A 256 30.70 17.40 -9.44
CA PRO A 256 31.20 16.40 -8.52
C PRO A 256 32.30 15.54 -9.16
N ALA A 257 33.26 15.10 -8.34
CA ALA A 257 34.31 14.17 -8.77
C ALA A 257 33.73 12.85 -9.31
N ILE A 258 34.54 12.08 -10.05
CA ILE A 258 34.18 10.72 -10.51
C ILE A 258 33.68 9.88 -9.33
N GLY A 259 32.52 9.26 -9.49
CA GLY A 259 31.84 8.55 -8.41
C GLY A 259 30.38 8.23 -8.70
N THR A 260 29.73 7.55 -7.75
CA THR A 260 28.28 7.33 -7.75
C THR A 260 27.63 8.26 -6.75
N TYR A 261 26.60 8.95 -7.21
CA TYR A 261 25.82 9.90 -6.43
C TYR A 261 24.34 9.58 -6.51
N HIS A 262 23.58 10.12 -5.57
CA HIS A 262 22.14 10.06 -5.51
C HIS A 262 21.60 11.48 -5.43
N MET A 263 20.91 11.93 -6.48
CA MET A 263 20.07 13.13 -6.38
C MET A 263 18.80 12.72 -5.64
N VAL A 264 18.55 13.35 -4.48
CA VAL A 264 17.48 12.96 -3.58
C VAL A 264 16.39 14.02 -3.55
N GLU A 265 15.17 13.61 -3.88
CA GLU A 265 13.97 14.41 -3.66
C GLU A 265 12.99 13.69 -2.75
N ARG A 266 12.41 14.42 -1.81
CA ARG A 266 11.40 13.88 -0.91
C ARG A 266 10.02 14.15 -1.47
N LEU A 267 9.22 13.09 -1.52
CA LEU A 267 7.83 13.13 -1.92
C LEU A 267 6.96 12.77 -0.72
N LYS A 268 6.07 13.69 -0.36
CA LYS A 268 5.00 13.48 0.62
C LYS A 268 3.68 13.30 -0.11
N GLY A 269 2.82 12.46 0.45
CA GLY A 269 1.49 12.23 -0.09
C GLY A 269 0.51 11.81 0.97
N TYR A 270 -0.75 12.16 0.73
CA TYR A 270 -1.85 11.90 1.64
C TYR A 270 -3.05 11.32 0.91
N TRP A 271 -3.83 10.55 1.66
CA TRP A 271 -5.17 10.13 1.28
C TRP A 271 -6.19 11.05 1.95
N GLU A 272 -7.11 11.61 1.18
CA GLU A 272 -8.17 12.46 1.72
C GLU A 272 -9.47 11.68 1.82
N TYR A 273 -10.11 11.77 2.98
CA TYR A 273 -11.43 11.21 3.21
C TYR A 273 -12.23 12.11 4.13
N ASP A 274 -13.38 12.56 3.63
CA ASP A 274 -14.34 13.38 4.40
C ASP A 274 -13.67 14.62 5.00
N GLY A 275 -12.96 15.36 4.14
CA GLY A 275 -12.25 16.61 4.47
C GLY A 275 -10.99 16.44 5.34
N LYS A 276 -10.65 15.23 5.77
CA LYS A 276 -9.44 14.95 6.55
C LYS A 276 -8.35 14.33 5.67
N LYS A 277 -7.14 14.88 5.79
CA LYS A 277 -5.93 14.35 5.15
C LYS A 277 -5.24 13.36 6.07
N TYR A 278 -4.91 12.19 5.54
CA TYR A 278 -4.17 11.13 6.22
C TYR A 278 -2.85 10.92 5.47
N PRO A 279 -1.69 11.20 6.09
CA PRO A 279 -0.40 10.91 5.46
C PRO A 279 -0.28 9.41 5.15
N THR A 280 0.05 9.10 3.90
CA THR A 280 0.22 7.70 3.45
C THR A 280 1.58 7.49 2.79
N VAL A 281 2.22 8.55 2.32
CA VAL A 281 3.50 8.50 1.63
C VAL A 281 4.44 9.54 2.23
N CYS A 282 5.63 9.10 2.61
CA CYS A 282 6.78 9.96 2.79
C CYS A 282 8.02 9.16 2.35
N THR A 283 8.47 9.42 1.13
CA THR A 283 9.54 8.65 0.47
C THR A 283 10.63 9.57 -0.05
N ASP A 284 11.86 9.10 -0.03
CA ASP A 284 12.97 9.69 -0.75
C ASP A 284 13.12 8.97 -2.11
N LEU A 285 13.00 9.73 -3.18
CA LEU A 285 13.29 9.34 -4.55
C LEU A 285 14.77 9.65 -4.84
N GLN A 286 15.55 8.61 -5.11
CA GLN A 286 17.01 8.68 -5.23
C GLN A 286 17.42 8.33 -6.66
N PHE A 287 17.63 9.34 -7.49
CA PHE A 287 18.13 9.16 -8.85
C PHE A 287 19.63 8.87 -8.78
N GLN A 288 20.01 7.64 -9.13
CA GLN A 288 21.42 7.23 -9.11
C GLN A 288 22.13 7.79 -10.35
N ILE A 289 23.13 8.62 -10.12
CA ILE A 289 23.96 9.25 -11.14
C ILE A 289 25.36 8.66 -11.03
N THR A 290 25.91 8.18 -12.14
CA THR A 290 27.29 7.66 -12.18
C THR A 290 28.15 8.59 -13.03
N ILE A 291 29.14 9.24 -12.42
CA ILE A 291 30.14 10.03 -13.14
C ILE A 291 31.38 9.16 -13.32
N LYS A 292 31.77 8.90 -14.57
CA LYS A 292 32.90 8.05 -14.97
C LYS A 292 34.02 8.85 -15.60
#